data_AF-A0A4D9DXZ8-F1
#
_entry.id   AF-A0A4D9DXZ8-F1
#
_cell.length_a   1.000
_cell.length_b   1.000
_cell.length_c   1.000
_cell.angle_alpha   90.00
_cell.angle_beta   90.00
_cell.angle_gamma   90.00
#
_symmetry.space_group_name_H-M   'P 1'
#
loop_
_entity.id
_entity.type
_entity.pdbx_description
1 polymer ?
#
loop_
_entity_poly.entity_id
_entity_poly.type
_entity_poly.pdbx_seq_one_letter_code
_entity_poly.pdbx_strand_id
1 'polypeptide(L)'
;MGTMQERITTTRKGSITSVQAIYVPADDLTDPAPATTFAHLDATTVLSRAIAELGIYPAVDPLDSTSRIMDPNIVGQEHYDVARGVQKILQDYKSLQDIIAILGMDELSEEDKLTVARARKIQRFLSQPFQVAEVFTGHVGKLVPLKETIKGFQEILGGAYDHLPEQAFYMVGPIEEAVTKADKLAEEHS
;
A
#
# COMPACT_ATOMS: atom_id res chain seq x y z
N MET A 1 -14.49 -24.09 12.16
CA MET A 1 -13.31 -23.55 11.45
C MET A 1 -11.99 -23.90 12.13
N GLY A 2 -11.85 -23.71 13.46
CA GLY A 2 -10.59 -23.97 14.17
C GLY A 2 -9.91 -25.32 13.90
N THR A 3 -10.65 -26.45 13.89
CA THR A 3 -10.07 -27.78 13.61
C THR A 3 -9.38 -27.91 12.25
N MET A 4 -9.78 -27.11 11.27
CA MET A 4 -9.12 -27.07 9.96
C MET A 4 -7.90 -26.14 10.00
N GLN A 5 -8.05 -24.93 10.54
CA GLN A 5 -6.99 -23.91 10.54
C GLN A 5 -5.76 -24.35 11.34
N GLU A 6 -5.95 -25.04 12.48
CA GLU A 6 -4.84 -25.54 13.31
C GLU A 6 -3.98 -26.61 12.61
N ARG A 7 -4.50 -27.25 11.54
CA ARG A 7 -3.71 -28.20 10.74
C ARG A 7 -2.78 -27.48 9.75
N ILE A 8 -3.05 -26.22 9.46
CA ILE A 8 -2.29 -25.39 8.52
C ILE A 8 -1.26 -24.62 9.33
N THR A 9 -0.15 -25.29 9.65
CA THR A 9 0.89 -24.69 10.49
C THR A 9 2.28 -25.23 10.14
N THR A 10 3.31 -24.57 10.69
CA THR A 10 4.69 -25.02 10.58
C THR A 10 5.01 -26.00 11.70
N THR A 11 5.65 -27.12 11.34
CA THR A 11 6.11 -28.15 12.28
C THR A 11 7.62 -28.32 12.21
N ARG A 12 8.19 -29.12 13.11
CA ARG A 12 9.63 -29.46 13.06
C ARG A 12 10.05 -30.25 11.81
N LYS A 13 9.09 -30.79 11.03
CA LYS A 13 9.36 -31.58 9.82
C LYS A 13 9.28 -30.75 8.54
N GLY A 14 8.71 -29.55 8.59
CA GLY A 14 8.47 -28.70 7.43
C GLY A 14 7.46 -27.60 7.73
N SER A 15 7.34 -26.64 6.82
CA SER A 15 6.44 -25.51 6.92
C SER A 15 5.34 -25.55 5.86
N ILE A 16 4.18 -24.99 6.20
CA ILE A 16 3.10 -24.70 5.27
C ILE A 16 2.82 -23.20 5.36
N THR A 17 2.95 -22.50 4.24
CA THR A 17 2.53 -21.10 4.11
C THR A 17 1.22 -21.07 3.32
N SER A 18 0.10 -20.80 3.98
CA SER A 18 -1.21 -20.75 3.32
C SER A 18 -1.61 -19.33 2.95
N VAL A 19 -2.03 -19.14 1.71
CA VAL A 19 -2.73 -17.93 1.25
C VAL A 19 -4.19 -18.29 1.07
N GLN A 20 -5.08 -17.63 1.83
CA GLN A 20 -6.51 -17.94 1.85
C GLN A 20 -7.32 -16.75 1.34
N ALA A 21 -8.11 -16.96 0.30
CA ALA A 21 -9.04 -15.95 -0.19
C ALA A 21 -10.33 -16.03 0.65
N ILE A 22 -10.66 -14.97 1.36
CA ILE A 22 -11.87 -14.86 2.19
C ILE A 22 -12.79 -13.85 1.52
N TYR A 23 -13.97 -14.31 1.12
CA TYR A 23 -15.01 -13.44 0.60
C TYR A 23 -15.73 -12.77 1.77
N VAL A 24 -15.82 -11.43 1.73
CA VAL A 24 -16.55 -10.64 2.72
C VAL A 24 -17.94 -10.33 2.14
N PRO A 25 -19.02 -10.87 2.73
CA PRO A 25 -20.37 -10.57 2.25
C PRO A 25 -20.71 -9.09 2.45
N ALA A 26 -21.25 -8.46 1.40
CA ALA A 26 -21.73 -7.07 1.44
C ALA A 26 -20.71 -6.03 1.97
N ASP A 27 -19.40 -6.30 1.81
CA ASP A 27 -18.31 -5.46 2.30
C ASP A 27 -18.35 -5.24 3.86
N ASP A 28 -19.03 -6.13 4.62
CA ASP A 28 -19.13 -6.08 6.08
C ASP A 28 -18.09 -6.98 6.78
N LEU A 29 -17.03 -6.35 7.29
CA LEU A 29 -15.96 -7.03 8.04
C LEU A 29 -16.39 -7.49 9.45
N THR A 30 -17.54 -7.03 9.93
CA THR A 30 -18.08 -7.40 11.25
C THR A 30 -18.92 -8.67 11.21
N ASP A 31 -19.16 -9.22 10.01
CA ASP A 31 -19.85 -10.50 9.86
C ASP A 31 -19.11 -11.61 10.64
N PRO A 32 -19.84 -12.51 11.33
CA PRO A 32 -19.22 -13.55 12.14
C PRO A 32 -18.26 -14.48 11.39
N ALA A 33 -18.46 -14.70 10.09
CA ALA A 33 -17.63 -15.60 9.29
C ALA A 33 -16.20 -15.05 9.06
N PRO A 34 -16.00 -13.82 8.53
CA PRO A 34 -14.67 -13.22 8.45
C PRO A 34 -14.08 -12.95 9.84
N ALA A 35 -14.87 -12.46 10.80
CA ALA A 35 -14.38 -12.14 12.14
C ALA A 35 -13.75 -13.35 12.87
N THR A 36 -14.39 -14.52 12.79
CA THR A 36 -13.84 -15.76 13.38
C THR A 36 -12.62 -16.28 12.62
N THR A 37 -12.51 -16.00 11.33
CA THR A 37 -11.35 -16.42 10.51
C THR A 37 -10.12 -15.58 10.84
N PHE A 38 -10.28 -14.26 11.05
CA PHE A 38 -9.17 -13.35 11.35
C PHE A 38 -8.38 -13.72 12.60
N ALA A 39 -9.02 -14.32 13.61
CA ALA A 39 -8.34 -14.78 14.83
C ALA A 39 -7.24 -15.83 14.57
N HIS A 40 -7.38 -16.59 13.47
CA HIS A 40 -6.45 -17.65 13.10
C HIS A 40 -5.36 -17.21 12.10
N LEU A 41 -5.40 -15.97 11.61
CA LEU A 41 -4.45 -15.50 10.59
C LEU A 41 -3.30 -14.71 11.22
N ASP A 42 -2.08 -14.96 10.73
CA ASP A 42 -0.89 -14.21 11.14
C ASP A 42 -0.71 -12.89 10.38
N ALA A 43 -1.31 -12.79 9.19
CA ALA A 43 -1.36 -11.57 8.40
C ALA A 43 -2.71 -11.49 7.67
N THR A 44 -3.23 -10.27 7.56
CA THR A 44 -4.47 -9.96 6.84
C THR A 44 -4.16 -8.93 5.76
N THR A 45 -4.52 -9.24 4.52
CA THR A 45 -4.45 -8.31 3.40
C THR A 45 -5.88 -8.01 2.97
N VAL A 46 -6.37 -6.84 3.32
CA VAL A 46 -7.74 -6.41 3.02
C VAL A 46 -7.74 -5.72 1.67
N LEU A 47 -8.65 -6.13 0.78
CA LEU A 47 -8.85 -5.49 -0.52
C LEU A 47 -10.06 -4.57 -0.46
N SER A 48 -9.89 -3.30 -0.83
CA SER A 48 -10.93 -2.27 -0.74
C SER A 48 -11.44 -1.85 -2.11
N ARG A 49 -12.77 -1.80 -2.24
CA ARG A 49 -13.44 -1.32 -3.45
C ARG A 49 -13.09 0.14 -3.76
N ALA A 50 -13.07 1.00 -2.75
CA ALA A 50 -12.77 2.43 -2.92
C ALA A 50 -11.38 2.66 -3.50
N ILE A 51 -10.39 1.83 -3.14
CA ILE A 51 -9.03 1.91 -3.70
C ILE A 51 -8.99 1.44 -5.16
N ALA A 52 -9.74 0.39 -5.48
CA ALA A 52 -9.85 -0.11 -6.85
C ALA A 52 -10.52 0.91 -7.80
N GLU A 53 -11.52 1.65 -7.31
CA GLU A 53 -12.21 2.72 -8.06
C GLU A 53 -11.27 3.90 -8.39
N LEU A 54 -10.24 4.13 -7.58
CA LEU A 54 -9.17 5.08 -7.88
C LEU A 54 -8.16 4.57 -8.92
N GLY A 55 -8.33 3.34 -9.43
CA GLY A 55 -7.43 2.69 -10.39
C GLY A 55 -6.14 2.14 -9.76
N ILE A 56 -6.05 2.05 -8.44
CA ILE A 56 -4.86 1.55 -7.75
C ILE A 56 -4.93 0.02 -7.68
N TYR A 57 -3.96 -0.64 -8.31
CA TYR A 57 -3.80 -2.09 -8.26
C TYR A 57 -2.39 -2.46 -7.78
N PRO A 58 -2.26 -3.40 -6.82
CA PRO A 58 -3.33 -4.12 -6.14
C PRO A 58 -4.15 -3.22 -5.19
N ALA A 59 -5.45 -3.48 -5.07
CA ALA A 59 -6.38 -2.66 -4.28
C ALA A 59 -6.29 -2.94 -2.76
N VAL A 60 -5.08 -3.08 -2.24
CA VAL A 60 -4.81 -3.36 -0.83
C VAL A 60 -5.06 -2.11 -0.01
N ASP A 61 -5.82 -2.24 1.07
CA ASP A 61 -5.97 -1.18 2.05
C ASP A 61 -4.75 -1.16 2.99
N PRO A 62 -3.91 -0.10 2.96
CA PRO A 62 -2.68 -0.05 3.75
C PRO A 62 -2.92 0.23 5.24
N LEU A 63 -4.12 0.67 5.62
CA LEU A 63 -4.48 0.97 7.01
C LEU A 63 -5.19 -0.21 7.67
N ASP A 64 -6.03 -0.93 6.92
CA ASP A 64 -6.77 -2.09 7.44
C ASP A 64 -6.00 -3.42 7.31
N SER A 65 -4.96 -3.47 6.48
CA SER A 65 -4.08 -4.64 6.37
C SER A 65 -3.06 -4.69 7.51
N THR A 66 -2.88 -5.87 8.10
CA THR A 66 -2.01 -6.04 9.28
C THR A 66 -1.16 -7.30 9.19
N SER A 67 -0.07 -7.35 9.95
CA SER A 67 0.77 -8.54 10.09
C SER A 67 1.37 -8.61 11.48
N ARG A 68 1.37 -9.81 12.09
CA ARG A 68 1.98 -10.05 13.40
C ARG A 68 3.49 -9.83 13.41
N ILE A 69 4.16 -10.02 12.28
CA ILE A 69 5.62 -9.88 12.18
C ILE A 69 6.07 -8.44 11.92
N MET A 70 5.14 -7.48 11.83
CA MET A 70 5.47 -6.05 11.76
C MET A 70 5.92 -5.55 13.15
N ASP A 71 7.06 -6.06 13.59
CA ASP A 71 7.72 -5.80 14.87
C ASP A 71 9.20 -5.50 14.60
N PRO A 72 9.78 -4.41 15.16
CA PRO A 72 11.16 -4.03 14.91
C PRO A 72 12.19 -5.10 15.31
N ASN A 73 11.84 -6.00 16.23
CA ASN A 73 12.70 -7.13 16.63
C ASN A 73 12.76 -8.24 15.57
N ILE A 74 11.81 -8.28 14.63
CA ILE A 74 11.73 -9.29 13.56
C ILE A 74 12.19 -8.69 12.24
N VAL A 75 11.59 -7.57 11.82
CA VAL A 75 11.85 -6.96 10.50
C VAL A 75 13.00 -5.96 10.50
N GLY A 76 13.50 -5.59 11.68
CA GLY A 76 14.48 -4.53 11.86
C GLY A 76 13.83 -3.14 11.98
N GLN A 77 14.58 -2.22 12.61
CA GLN A 77 14.08 -0.88 12.94
C GLN A 77 13.75 -0.05 11.69
N GLU A 78 14.61 -0.09 10.68
CA GLU A 78 14.45 0.69 9.44
C GLU A 78 13.14 0.34 8.70
N HIS A 79 12.87 -0.95 8.51
CA HIS A 79 11.63 -1.40 7.86
C HIS A 79 10.41 -0.98 8.68
N TYR A 80 10.47 -1.16 10.00
CA TYR A 80 9.36 -0.81 10.90
C TYR A 80 9.05 0.70 10.85
N ASP A 81 10.06 1.55 10.95
CA ASP A 81 9.89 3.01 10.98
C ASP A 81 9.34 3.54 9.65
N VAL A 82 9.83 3.02 8.52
CA VAL A 82 9.31 3.38 7.19
C VAL A 82 7.85 2.95 7.04
N ALA A 83 7.51 1.72 7.41
CA ALA A 83 6.13 1.24 7.33
C ALA A 83 5.18 2.05 8.24
N ARG A 84 5.59 2.37 9.46
CA ARG A 84 4.80 3.22 10.38
C ARG A 84 4.68 4.66 9.89
N GLY A 85 5.73 5.21 9.27
CA GLY A 85 5.68 6.53 8.64
C GLY A 85 4.68 6.59 7.49
N VAL A 86 4.67 5.58 6.63
CA VAL A 86 3.68 5.43 5.54
C VAL A 86 2.26 5.32 6.10
N GLN A 87 2.03 4.51 7.13
CA GLN A 87 0.69 4.41 7.74
C GLN A 87 0.25 5.73 8.37
N LYS A 88 1.15 6.42 9.07
CA LYS A 88 0.85 7.70 9.71
C LYS A 88 0.41 8.76 8.68
N ILE A 89 1.17 8.95 7.61
CA ILE A 89 0.86 9.97 6.61
C ILE A 89 -0.44 9.67 5.85
N LEU A 90 -0.74 8.39 5.60
CA LEU A 90 -2.00 7.98 4.98
C LEU A 90 -3.19 8.18 5.93
N GLN A 91 -2.99 7.96 7.24
CA GLN A 91 -4.01 8.22 8.26
C GLN A 91 -4.29 9.72 8.40
N ASP A 92 -3.24 10.55 8.42
CA ASP A 92 -3.36 12.01 8.47
C ASP A 92 -4.08 12.52 7.21
N TYR A 93 -3.74 11.98 6.03
CA TYR A 93 -4.43 12.29 4.79
C TYR A 93 -5.92 11.94 4.83
N LYS A 94 -6.30 10.78 5.37
CA LYS A 94 -7.70 10.38 5.51
C LYS A 94 -8.49 11.36 6.39
N SER A 95 -7.89 11.87 7.47
CA SER A 95 -8.52 12.90 8.32
C SER A 95 -8.66 14.25 7.59
N LEU A 96 -7.71 14.58 6.70
CA LEU A 96 -7.77 15.81 5.90
C LEU A 96 -8.77 15.72 4.73
N GLN A 97 -9.10 14.52 4.23
CA GLN A 97 -10.04 14.34 3.11
C GLN A 97 -11.42 14.94 3.39
N ASP A 98 -11.96 14.77 4.60
CA ASP A 98 -13.26 15.33 4.98
C ASP A 98 -13.24 16.87 4.97
N ILE A 99 -12.12 17.45 5.44
CA ILE A 99 -11.91 18.91 5.43
C ILE A 99 -11.81 19.41 3.98
N ILE A 100 -11.02 18.73 3.14
CA ILE A 100 -10.86 19.06 1.71
C ILE A 100 -12.19 19.01 0.97
N ALA A 101 -13.04 18.02 1.29
CA ALA A 101 -14.35 17.87 0.64
C ALA A 101 -15.32 19.01 0.96
N ILE A 102 -15.17 19.67 2.12
CA ILE A 102 -16.05 20.76 2.58
C ILE A 102 -15.47 22.14 2.23
N LEU A 103 -14.20 22.38 2.57
CA LEU A 103 -13.55 23.69 2.49
C LEU A 103 -12.72 23.88 1.22
N GLY A 104 -12.28 22.80 0.58
CA GLY A 104 -11.34 22.82 -0.54
C GLY A 104 -9.87 22.76 -0.10
N MET A 105 -8.98 22.55 -1.08
CA MET A 105 -7.55 22.34 -0.83
C MET A 105 -6.79 23.63 -0.49
N ASP A 106 -7.34 24.79 -0.86
CA ASP A 106 -6.70 26.10 -0.66
C ASP A 106 -6.72 26.56 0.79
N GLU A 107 -7.69 26.09 1.57
CA GLU A 107 -7.90 26.42 2.99
C GLU A 107 -6.97 25.64 3.95
N LEU A 108 -6.22 24.67 3.43
CA LEU A 108 -5.25 23.92 4.21
C LEU A 108 -3.99 24.76 4.50
N SER A 109 -3.34 24.48 5.62
CA SER A 109 -2.01 25.02 5.88
C SER A 109 -1.00 24.49 4.86
N GLU A 110 0.12 25.19 4.66
CA GLU A 110 1.16 24.72 3.73
C GLU A 110 1.77 23.37 4.16
N GLU A 111 1.79 23.08 5.45
CA GLU A 111 2.23 21.79 5.99
C GLU A 111 1.22 20.66 5.68
N ASP A 112 -0.08 20.94 5.79
CA ASP A 112 -1.13 19.99 5.43
C ASP A 112 -1.16 19.74 3.93
N LYS A 113 -0.96 20.79 3.10
CA LYS A 113 -0.82 20.64 1.64
C LYS A 113 0.36 19.73 1.28
N LEU A 114 1.50 19.90 1.95
CA LEU A 114 2.66 19.02 1.78
C LEU A 114 2.34 17.58 2.17
N THR A 115 1.64 17.38 3.29
CA THR A 115 1.20 16.07 3.78
C THR A 115 0.29 15.39 2.76
N VAL A 116 -0.70 16.11 2.23
CA VAL A 116 -1.61 15.62 1.19
C VAL A 116 -0.85 15.25 -0.08
N ALA A 117 0.07 16.10 -0.54
CA ALA A 117 0.87 15.84 -1.74
C ALA A 117 1.72 14.56 -1.61
N ARG A 118 2.39 14.39 -0.47
CA ARG A 118 3.17 13.17 -0.19
C ARG A 118 2.29 11.94 -0.03
N ALA A 119 1.16 12.06 0.66
CA ALA A 119 0.21 10.96 0.82
C ALA A 119 -0.33 10.48 -0.53
N ARG A 120 -0.68 11.39 -1.44
CA ARG A 120 -1.13 11.04 -2.80
C ARG A 120 -0.04 10.32 -3.59
N LYS A 121 1.22 10.76 -3.50
CA LYS A 121 2.36 10.07 -4.12
C LYS A 121 2.55 8.67 -3.56
N ILE A 122 2.52 8.50 -2.25
CA ILE A 122 2.61 7.20 -1.56
C ILE A 122 1.47 6.29 -1.99
N GLN A 123 0.23 6.80 -2.01
CA GLN A 123 -0.96 6.05 -2.42
C GLN A 123 -0.84 5.54 -3.87
N ARG A 124 -0.26 6.34 -4.77
CA ARG A 124 0.03 5.92 -6.15
C ARG A 124 1.21 4.95 -6.21
N PHE A 125 2.27 5.16 -5.43
CA PHE A 125 3.45 4.30 -5.42
C PHE A 125 3.19 2.91 -4.83
N LEU A 126 2.11 2.74 -4.06
CA LEU A 126 1.60 1.42 -3.65
C LEU A 126 1.00 0.61 -4.82
N SER A 127 0.74 1.25 -5.98
CA SER A 127 0.35 0.53 -7.19
C SER A 127 1.54 -0.09 -7.88
N GLN A 128 1.38 -1.30 -8.40
CA GLN A 128 2.43 -2.05 -9.06
C GLN A 128 1.85 -2.86 -10.23
N PRO A 129 2.45 -2.79 -11.44
CA PRO A 129 2.02 -3.62 -12.55
C PRO A 129 2.39 -5.08 -12.29
N PHE A 130 1.38 -5.95 -12.31
CA PHE A 130 1.56 -7.39 -12.15
C PHE A 130 1.87 -8.05 -13.48
N GLN A 131 2.82 -8.99 -13.47
CA GLN A 131 3.17 -9.78 -14.66
C GLN A 131 1.97 -10.54 -15.23
N VAL A 132 1.10 -11.07 -14.36
CA VAL A 132 -0.14 -11.75 -14.79
C VAL A 132 -1.19 -10.80 -15.37
N ALA A 133 -1.06 -9.49 -15.10
CA ALA A 133 -1.99 -8.47 -15.59
C ALA A 133 -1.52 -7.82 -16.90
N GLU A 134 -0.32 -8.15 -17.40
CA GLU A 134 0.25 -7.62 -18.66
C GLU A 134 -0.72 -7.73 -19.84
N VAL A 135 -1.42 -8.85 -19.93
CA VAL A 135 -2.40 -9.13 -21.01
C VAL A 135 -3.62 -8.21 -20.98
N PHE A 136 -3.94 -7.60 -19.83
CA PHE A 136 -5.09 -6.71 -19.67
C PHE A 136 -4.69 -5.24 -19.67
N THR A 137 -3.54 -4.92 -19.07
CA THR A 137 -3.11 -3.53 -18.88
C THR A 137 -2.12 -3.06 -19.95
N GLY A 138 -1.43 -3.96 -20.65
CA GLY A 138 -0.32 -3.65 -21.55
C GLY A 138 0.96 -3.18 -20.84
N HIS A 139 0.96 -3.11 -19.51
CA HIS A 139 2.11 -2.67 -18.73
C HIS A 139 2.95 -3.87 -18.31
N VAL A 140 4.26 -3.84 -18.60
CA VAL A 140 5.20 -4.89 -18.21
C VAL A 140 5.23 -5.03 -16.69
N GLY A 141 5.08 -6.25 -16.21
CA GLY A 141 5.09 -6.60 -14.80
C GLY A 141 6.43 -6.33 -14.16
N LYS A 142 6.38 -5.89 -12.90
CA LYS A 142 7.57 -5.58 -12.10
C LYS A 142 7.59 -6.44 -10.86
N LEU A 143 8.78 -6.88 -10.47
CA LEU A 143 9.03 -7.54 -9.19
C LEU A 143 10.05 -6.70 -8.43
N VAL A 144 9.62 -6.06 -7.36
CA VAL A 144 10.44 -5.10 -6.60
C VAL A 144 11.09 -5.81 -5.41
N PRO A 145 12.43 -5.78 -5.27
CA PRO A 145 13.11 -6.27 -4.09
C PRO A 145 12.78 -5.47 -2.82
N LEU A 146 12.70 -6.14 -1.67
CA LEU A 146 12.37 -5.51 -0.38
C LEU A 146 13.25 -4.29 -0.04
N LYS A 147 14.54 -4.36 -0.33
CA LYS A 147 15.49 -3.26 -0.07
C LYS A 147 15.15 -2.00 -0.86
N GLU A 148 14.73 -2.18 -2.11
CA GLU A 148 14.33 -1.07 -2.99
C GLU A 148 12.97 -0.50 -2.56
N THR A 149 12.06 -1.34 -2.07
CA THR A 149 10.78 -0.90 -1.48
C THR A 149 11.02 0.01 -0.28
N ILE A 150 11.82 -0.43 0.70
CA ILE A 150 12.10 0.35 1.91
C ILE A 150 12.76 1.69 1.54
N LYS A 151 13.80 1.66 0.70
CA LYS A 151 14.49 2.86 0.22
C LYS A 151 13.54 3.83 -0.47
N GLY A 152 12.71 3.35 -1.40
CA GLY A 152 11.77 4.19 -2.15
C GLY A 152 10.77 4.90 -1.25
N PHE A 153 10.13 4.18 -0.32
CA PHE A 153 9.20 4.80 0.63
C PHE A 153 9.91 5.74 1.62
N GLN A 154 11.12 5.40 2.06
CA GLN A 154 11.91 6.27 2.94
C GLN A 154 12.24 7.61 2.27
N GLU A 155 12.66 7.59 1.00
CA GLU A 155 13.00 8.80 0.25
C GLU A 155 11.75 9.66 -0.03
N ILE A 156 10.59 9.05 -0.30
CA ILE A 156 9.31 9.77 -0.43
C ILE A 156 8.91 10.42 0.91
N LEU A 157 9.00 9.69 2.02
CA LEU A 157 8.72 10.23 3.36
C LEU A 157 9.69 11.37 3.73
N GLY A 158 10.96 11.24 3.33
CA GLY A 158 11.99 12.26 3.53
C GLY A 158 11.86 13.49 2.63
N GLY A 159 10.94 13.48 1.65
CA GLY A 159 10.69 14.60 0.75
C GLY A 159 11.65 14.72 -0.43
N ALA A 160 12.49 13.71 -0.70
CA ALA A 160 13.47 13.76 -1.79
C ALA A 160 12.80 13.96 -3.17
N TYR A 161 11.56 13.47 -3.32
CA TYR A 161 10.79 13.53 -4.56
C TYR A 161 9.58 14.46 -4.51
N ASP A 162 9.58 15.46 -3.64
CA ASP A 162 8.47 16.43 -3.54
C ASP A 162 8.27 17.23 -4.83
N HIS A 163 9.33 17.41 -5.62
CA HIS A 163 9.30 18.10 -6.91
C HIS A 163 8.69 17.28 -8.06
N LEU A 164 8.56 15.95 -7.92
CA LEU A 164 8.01 15.09 -8.98
C LEU A 164 6.48 15.12 -9.02
N PRO A 165 5.84 14.98 -10.20
CA PRO A 165 4.39 14.91 -10.32
C PRO A 165 3.84 13.57 -9.79
N GLU A 166 2.61 13.56 -9.27
CA GLU A 166 1.96 12.35 -8.73
C GLU A 166 1.85 11.19 -9.74
N GLN A 167 1.67 11.53 -11.02
CA GLN A 167 1.51 10.57 -12.12
C GLN A 167 2.77 9.73 -12.36
N ALA A 168 3.94 10.24 -11.98
CA ALA A 168 5.20 9.52 -12.06
C ALA A 168 5.24 8.29 -11.15
N PHE A 169 4.50 8.32 -10.03
CA PHE A 169 4.45 7.23 -9.04
C PHE A 169 3.40 6.16 -9.36
N TYR A 170 2.61 6.33 -10.43
CA TYR A 170 1.55 5.39 -10.78
C TYR A 170 2.08 4.25 -11.66
N MET A 171 1.78 2.99 -11.30
CA MET A 171 2.13 1.79 -12.06
C MET A 171 3.63 1.70 -12.41
N VAL A 172 4.48 1.84 -11.39
CA VAL A 172 5.93 1.72 -11.50
C VAL A 172 6.45 0.63 -10.56
N GLY A 173 7.67 0.16 -10.80
CA GLY A 173 8.36 -0.76 -9.89
C GLY A 173 9.18 0.00 -8.84
N PRO A 174 10.53 -0.03 -8.92
CA PRO A 174 11.39 0.69 -8.00
C PRO A 174 11.35 2.21 -8.23
N ILE A 175 11.86 2.97 -7.26
CA ILE A 175 11.74 4.43 -7.23
C ILE A 175 12.43 5.12 -8.42
N GLU A 176 13.49 4.50 -8.95
CA GLU A 176 14.23 4.99 -10.11
C GLU A 176 13.35 5.02 -11.39
N GLU A 177 12.37 4.11 -11.50
CA GLU A 177 11.39 4.13 -12.60
C GLU A 177 10.42 5.31 -12.49
N ALA A 178 10.09 5.74 -11.27
CA ALA A 178 9.27 6.93 -11.06
C ALA A 178 9.98 8.19 -11.56
N VAL A 179 11.28 8.35 -11.28
CA VAL A 179 12.10 9.46 -11.79
C VAL A 179 12.14 9.44 -13.32
N THR A 180 12.45 8.28 -13.90
CA THR A 180 12.51 8.13 -15.37
C THR A 180 11.16 8.46 -16.03
N LYS A 181 10.05 8.11 -15.37
CA LYS A 181 8.70 8.43 -15.87
C LYS A 181 8.39 9.92 -15.74
N ALA A 182 8.85 10.58 -14.67
CA ALA A 182 8.71 12.02 -14.53
C ALA A 182 9.46 12.79 -15.62
N ASP A 183 10.68 12.35 -15.97
CA ASP A 183 11.47 12.96 -17.04
C ASP A 183 10.74 12.89 -18.39
N LYS A 184 10.16 11.72 -18.72
CA LYS A 184 9.35 11.56 -19.94
C LYS A 184 8.12 12.47 -19.96
N LEU A 185 7.43 12.60 -18.83
CA LEU A 185 6.28 13.49 -18.71
C LEU A 185 6.71 14.96 -18.91
N ALA A 186 7.87 15.35 -18.41
CA ALA A 186 8.41 16.70 -18.62
C ALA A 186 8.77 16.96 -20.09
N GLU A 187 9.34 15.97 -20.78
CA GLU A 187 9.65 16.03 -22.22
C GLU A 187 8.39 16.13 -23.09
N GLU A 188 7.33 15.39 -22.76
CA GLU A 188 6.05 15.42 -23.50
C GLU A 188 5.27 16.74 -23.32
N HIS A 189 5.55 17.48 -22.24
CA HIS A 189 4.93 18.76 -21.91
C HIS A 189 5.79 19.99 -22.29
N SER A 190 7.00 19.78 -22.83
CA SER A 190 7.91 20.84 -23.31
C SER A 190 7.76 21.07 -24.82
#